data_AF-A0A958UQJ6-F1
#
_entry.id   AF-A0A958UQJ6-F1
#
_cell.length_a   1.000
_cell.length_b   1.000
_cell.length_c   1.000
_cell.angle_alpha   90.00
_cell.angle_beta   90.00
_cell.angle_gamma   90.00
#
_symmetry.space_group_name_H-M   'P 1'
#
loop_
_entity.id
_entity.type
_entity.pdbx_description
1 polymer ?
#
loop_
_entity_poly.entity_id
_entity_poly.type
_entity_poly.pdbx_seq_one_letter_code
_entity_poly.pdbx_strand_id
1 'polypeptide(L)'
;LSVILLSLIPEKKSRYLLPVLIPMALNTGFYIEYLFRRFKELKDKRETIPVFFNFGLIGFIGIAFPIGGYIFLKDGLAGNWFWFVLLSLALFTIGMFMFRNLFRRKIASVFYLTIAFIVAVLWFGLPLSKAITINPDYKPFSELHAFEEKENIKIYEFSGMTPELIWDYGEKMKILKVGEKVTIPEENQFGVMVSENNHENFDNAFSNYKRERITRYDMNPKGTDSRTHKDRLYRDLFIVTKK
;
A
#
# COMPACT_ATOMS: atom_id res chain seq x y z
N LEU A 1 19.17 24.15 -0.99
CA LEU A 1 19.53 24.38 -2.41
C LEU A 1 19.24 23.16 -3.28
N SER A 2 19.72 21.96 -2.93
CA SER A 2 19.53 20.74 -3.74
C SER A 2 18.07 20.41 -4.07
N VAL A 3 17.14 20.52 -3.11
CA VAL A 3 15.71 20.29 -3.37
C VAL A 3 15.12 21.31 -4.34
N ILE A 4 15.55 22.57 -4.25
CA ILE A 4 15.09 23.66 -5.13
C ILE A 4 15.60 23.42 -6.55
N LEU A 5 16.88 23.09 -6.70
CA LEU A 5 17.50 22.76 -8.00
C LEU A 5 16.85 21.53 -8.64
N LEU A 6 16.55 20.50 -7.85
CA LEU A 6 15.84 19.31 -8.32
C LEU A 6 14.37 19.58 -8.66
N SER A 7 13.74 20.59 -8.06
CA SER A 7 12.36 20.98 -8.36
C SER A 7 12.22 21.74 -9.68
N LEU A 8 13.32 22.32 -10.19
CA LEU A 8 13.38 23.03 -11.47
C LEU A 8 13.52 22.08 -12.68
N ILE A 9 13.93 20.83 -12.46
CA ILE A 9 14.07 19.85 -13.54
C ILE A 9 12.66 19.36 -13.96
N PRO A 10 12.32 19.35 -15.27
CA PRO A 10 10.98 18.96 -15.73
C PRO A 10 10.65 17.50 -15.40
N GLU A 11 11.64 16.61 -15.50
CA GLU A 11 11.48 15.19 -15.18
C GLU A 11 11.70 14.94 -13.69
N LYS A 12 10.67 14.42 -13.00
CA LYS A 12 10.73 14.12 -11.56
C LYS A 12 10.80 12.61 -11.35
N LYS A 13 11.98 12.10 -11.00
CA LYS A 13 12.16 10.73 -10.52
C LYS A 13 12.43 10.72 -9.01
N SER A 14 11.78 9.82 -8.28
CA SER A 14 11.95 9.67 -6.82
C SER A 14 13.42 9.48 -6.40
N ARG A 15 14.21 8.79 -7.23
CA ARG A 15 15.65 8.56 -7.01
C ARG A 15 16.49 9.83 -6.92
N TYR A 16 16.02 10.96 -7.46
CA TYR A 16 16.78 12.21 -7.43
C TYR A 16 16.87 12.81 -6.02
N LEU A 17 15.98 12.41 -5.11
CA LEU A 17 16.00 12.84 -3.71
C LEU A 17 17.00 12.05 -2.85
N LEU A 18 17.50 10.90 -3.33
CA LEU A 18 18.35 10.00 -2.53
C LEU A 18 19.58 10.69 -1.93
N PRO A 19 20.35 11.53 -2.66
CA PRO A 19 21.51 12.22 -2.09
C PRO A 19 21.15 13.26 -1.02
N VAL A 20 19.90 13.73 -1.00
CA VAL A 20 19.41 14.72 -0.03
C VAL A 20 18.94 14.02 1.26
N LEU A 21 18.55 12.74 1.21
CA LEU A 21 18.06 12.01 2.37
C LEU A 21 19.11 11.85 3.47
N ILE A 22 20.36 11.56 3.10
CA ILE A 22 21.47 11.39 4.07
C ILE A 22 21.72 12.67 4.89
N PRO A 23 21.99 13.84 4.28
CA PRO A 23 22.22 15.07 5.05
C PRO A 23 20.97 15.51 5.81
N MET A 24 19.76 15.28 5.29
CA MET A 24 18.52 15.56 6.03
C MET A 24 18.36 14.67 7.26
N ALA A 25 18.68 13.38 7.15
CA ALA A 25 18.65 12.44 8.28
C ALA A 25 19.64 12.86 9.37
N LEU A 26 20.86 13.26 8.99
CA LEU A 26 21.86 13.78 9.93
C LEU A 26 21.38 15.06 10.63
N ASN A 27 20.87 16.04 9.88
CA ASN A 27 20.32 17.27 10.46
C ASN A 27 19.14 16.98 11.42
N THR A 28 18.28 16.04 11.05
CA THR A 28 17.17 15.60 11.91
C THR A 28 17.70 14.96 13.18
N GLY A 29 18.73 14.10 13.08
CA GLY A 29 19.40 13.48 14.23
C GLY A 29 19.97 14.52 15.19
N PHE A 30 20.72 15.50 14.68
CA PHE A 30 21.26 16.60 15.50
C PHE A 30 20.15 17.43 16.16
N TYR A 31 19.06 17.69 15.44
CA TYR A 31 17.91 18.41 15.97
C TYR A 31 17.24 17.63 17.12
N ILE A 32 17.00 16.32 16.95
CA ILE A 32 16.42 15.48 18.00
C ILE A 32 17.35 15.42 19.22
N GLU A 33 18.66 15.27 19.02
CA GLU A 33 19.65 15.29 20.11
C GLU A 33 19.66 16.63 20.87
N TYR A 34 19.56 17.74 20.14
CA TYR A 34 19.40 19.07 20.73
C TYR A 34 18.14 19.15 21.61
N LEU A 35 17.00 18.66 21.11
CA LEU A 35 15.76 18.60 21.88
C LEU A 35 15.90 17.73 23.14
N PHE A 36 16.59 16.59 23.06
CA PHE A 36 16.80 15.72 24.23
C PHE A 36 17.55 16.43 25.34
N ARG A 37 18.57 17.21 24.99
CA ARG A 37 19.44 17.89 25.95
C ARG A 37 18.86 19.19 26.48
N ARG A 38 18.25 20.02 25.61
CA ARG A 38 17.96 21.43 25.94
C ARG A 38 16.47 21.78 25.99
N PHE A 39 15.55 20.90 25.57
CA PHE A 39 14.13 21.28 25.45
C PHE A 39 13.47 21.76 26.74
N LYS A 40 13.91 21.28 27.90
CA LYS A 40 13.38 21.76 29.20
C LYS A 40 13.70 23.23 29.45
N GLU A 41 14.85 23.70 28.98
CA GLU A 41 15.38 25.05 29.15
C GLU A 41 14.81 26.02 28.09
N LEU A 42 14.26 25.49 26.99
CA LEU A 42 13.66 26.31 25.93
C LEU A 42 12.41 27.05 26.42
N LYS A 43 12.46 28.37 26.29
CA LYS A 43 11.34 29.27 26.59
C LYS A 43 10.75 29.91 25.33
N ASP A 44 11.47 29.88 24.21
CA ASP A 44 10.95 30.45 22.97
C ASP A 44 9.78 29.60 22.45
N LYS A 45 8.66 30.28 22.22
CA LYS A 45 7.44 29.69 21.67
C LYS A 45 7.63 29.27 20.21
N ARG A 46 8.51 29.93 19.45
CA ARG A 46 8.76 29.62 18.04
C ARG A 46 9.40 28.24 17.86
N GLU A 47 10.19 27.79 18.83
CA GLU A 47 10.85 26.48 18.80
C GLU A 47 10.01 25.40 19.51
N THR A 48 9.33 25.77 20.59
CA THR A 48 8.54 24.80 21.37
C THR A 48 7.22 24.45 20.70
N ILE A 49 6.50 25.41 20.09
CA ILE A 49 5.19 25.16 19.45
C ILE A 49 5.26 24.08 18.37
N PRO A 50 6.21 24.09 17.41
CA PRO A 50 6.31 23.04 16.40
C PRO A 50 6.50 21.64 16.99
N VAL A 51 7.29 21.53 18.06
CA VAL A 51 7.54 20.25 18.75
C VAL A 51 6.29 19.76 19.47
N PHE A 52 5.61 20.64 20.20
CA PHE A 52 4.34 20.32 20.86
C PHE A 52 3.25 19.94 19.85
N PHE A 53 3.20 20.62 18.72
CA PHE A 53 2.25 20.33 17.65
C PHE A 53 2.53 18.96 17.01
N ASN A 54 3.79 18.67 16.63
CA ASN A 54 4.14 17.42 15.98
C ASN A 54 3.85 16.20 16.88
N PHE A 55 4.42 16.18 18.09
CA PHE A 55 4.21 15.05 19.00
C PHE A 55 2.79 15.02 19.58
N GLY A 56 2.17 16.19 19.77
CA GLY A 56 0.79 16.31 20.21
C GLY A 56 -0.18 15.76 19.17
N LEU A 57 0.06 16.00 17.88
CA LEU A 57 -0.75 15.44 16.79
C LEU A 57 -0.69 13.91 16.78
N ILE A 58 0.51 13.32 16.91
CA ILE A 58 0.67 11.86 16.98
C ILE A 58 -0.05 11.30 18.21
N GLY A 59 0.12 11.91 19.39
CA GLY A 59 -0.58 11.51 20.60
C GLY A 59 -2.11 11.62 20.47
N PHE A 60 -2.59 12.68 19.81
CA PHE A 60 -4.01 12.89 19.54
C PHE A 60 -4.58 11.80 18.64
N ILE A 61 -3.89 11.44 17.56
CA ILE A 61 -4.28 10.33 16.68
C ILE A 61 -4.40 9.04 17.49
N GLY A 62 -3.45 8.76 18.40
CA GLY A 62 -3.51 7.58 19.26
C GLY A 62 -4.72 7.54 20.19
N ILE A 63 -5.07 8.67 20.80
CA ILE A 63 -6.24 8.78 21.68
C ILE A 63 -7.55 8.73 20.89
N ALA A 64 -7.59 9.32 19.70
CA ALA A 64 -8.78 9.34 18.86
C ALA A 64 -9.02 8.02 18.13
N PHE A 65 -7.99 7.18 17.97
CA PHE A 65 -8.05 5.93 17.21
C PHE A 65 -9.16 4.95 17.66
N PRO A 66 -9.41 4.68 18.94
CA PRO A 66 -10.47 3.75 19.34
C PRO A 66 -11.85 4.13 18.79
N ILE A 67 -12.15 5.43 18.73
CA ILE A 67 -13.44 5.94 18.21
C ILE A 67 -13.38 6.04 16.68
N GLY A 68 -12.35 6.71 16.15
CA GLY A 68 -12.22 6.93 14.71
C GLY A 68 -12.04 5.61 13.94
N GLY A 69 -11.15 4.75 14.41
CA GLY A 69 -10.92 3.42 13.86
C GLY A 69 -12.18 2.56 13.85
N TYR A 70 -13.00 2.62 14.91
CA TYR A 70 -14.27 1.89 14.94
C TYR A 70 -15.23 2.38 13.86
N ILE A 71 -15.42 3.70 13.74
CA ILE A 71 -16.32 4.29 12.73
C ILE A 71 -15.91 3.91 11.31
N PHE A 72 -14.60 3.84 11.03
CA PHE A 72 -14.08 3.53 9.69
C PHE A 72 -13.99 2.03 9.39
N LEU A 73 -13.78 1.18 10.40
CA LEU A 73 -13.53 -0.26 10.21
C LEU A 73 -14.73 -1.15 10.57
N LYS A 74 -15.80 -0.60 11.15
CA LYS A 74 -16.99 -1.36 11.60
C LYS A 74 -17.51 -2.38 10.59
N ASP A 75 -17.51 -2.05 9.30
CA ASP A 75 -18.08 -2.90 8.25
C ASP A 75 -17.18 -4.10 7.92
N GLY A 76 -15.88 -4.05 8.23
CA GLY A 76 -14.90 -5.12 8.00
C GLY A 76 -14.36 -5.76 9.28
N LEU A 77 -14.84 -5.36 10.47
CA LEU A 77 -14.31 -5.85 11.76
C LEU A 77 -14.72 -7.29 12.11
N ALA A 78 -15.65 -7.90 11.36
CA ALA A 78 -16.10 -9.27 11.58
C ALA A 78 -14.90 -10.24 11.58
N GLY A 79 -14.64 -10.87 12.74
CA GLY A 79 -13.52 -11.79 12.94
C GLY A 79 -12.18 -11.16 13.35
N ASN A 80 -12.01 -9.83 13.26
CA ASN A 80 -10.74 -9.14 13.58
C ASN A 80 -10.81 -8.23 14.84
N TRP A 81 -11.91 -8.31 15.60
CA TRP A 81 -12.13 -7.54 16.82
C TRP A 81 -11.01 -7.64 17.84
N PHE A 82 -10.42 -8.83 18.00
CA PHE A 82 -9.31 -9.05 18.91
C PHE A 82 -8.12 -8.11 18.60
N TRP A 83 -7.69 -8.09 17.34
CA TRP A 83 -6.60 -7.22 16.88
C TRP A 83 -6.97 -5.74 16.98
N PHE A 84 -8.22 -5.39 16.69
CA PHE A 84 -8.70 -4.01 16.80
C PHE A 84 -8.66 -3.49 18.24
N VAL A 85 -9.11 -4.31 19.20
CA VAL A 85 -9.10 -3.95 20.63
C VAL A 85 -7.66 -3.82 21.13
N LEU A 86 -6.77 -4.75 20.77
CA LEU A 86 -5.35 -4.67 21.13
C LEU A 86 -4.69 -3.41 20.57
N LEU A 87 -4.88 -3.13 19.28
CA LEU A 87 -4.36 -1.93 18.66
C LEU A 87 -4.92 -0.67 19.33
N SER A 88 -6.23 -0.62 19.58
CA SER A 88 -6.89 0.53 20.21
C SER A 88 -6.36 0.79 21.62
N LEU A 89 -6.23 -0.25 22.44
CA LEU A 89 -5.68 -0.12 23.79
C LEU A 89 -4.21 0.31 23.75
N ALA A 90 -3.40 -0.27 22.86
CA ALA A 90 -2.01 0.10 22.70
C ALA A 90 -1.85 1.57 22.27
N LEU A 91 -2.56 2.02 21.23
CA LEU A 91 -2.45 3.40 20.73
C LEU A 91 -3.00 4.41 21.73
N PHE A 92 -4.09 4.09 22.43
CA PHE A 92 -4.67 4.96 23.45
C PHE A 92 -3.73 5.13 24.65
N THR A 93 -3.16 4.03 25.15
CA THR A 93 -2.20 4.07 26.27
C THR A 93 -0.93 4.83 25.89
N ILE A 94 -0.35 4.55 24.72
CA ILE A 94 0.82 5.27 24.19
C ILE A 94 0.50 6.75 24.02
N GLY A 95 -0.66 7.11 23.44
CA GLY A 95 -1.10 8.49 23.27
C GLY A 95 -1.22 9.24 24.60
N MET A 96 -1.80 8.62 25.63
CA MET A 96 -1.88 9.20 26.98
C MET A 96 -0.49 9.41 27.59
N PHE A 97 0.41 8.43 27.47
CA PHE A 97 1.79 8.56 27.93
C PHE A 97 2.57 9.62 27.16
N MET A 98 2.31 9.79 25.86
CA MET A 98 2.92 10.83 25.04
C MET A 98 2.51 12.21 25.55
N PHE A 99 1.22 12.49 25.74
CA PHE A 99 0.77 13.77 26.28
C PHE A 99 1.34 14.02 27.68
N ARG A 100 1.30 13.04 28.57
CA ARG A 100 1.86 13.15 29.92
C ARG A 100 3.34 13.52 29.89
N ASN A 101 4.15 12.88 29.04
CA ASN A 101 5.58 13.16 28.93
C ASN A 101 5.88 14.47 28.19
N LEU A 102 5.02 14.85 27.24
CA LEU A 102 5.11 16.11 26.50
C LEU A 102 4.86 17.31 27.42
N PHE A 103 3.81 17.28 28.25
CA PHE A 103 3.57 18.30 29.28
C PHE A 103 4.68 18.36 30.34
N ARG A 104 5.31 17.22 30.65
CA ARG A 104 6.49 17.15 31.53
C ARG A 104 7.81 17.52 30.82
N ARG A 105 7.76 17.94 29.55
CA ARG A 105 8.92 18.31 28.71
C ARG A 105 9.99 17.21 28.65
N LYS A 106 9.60 15.94 28.75
CA LYS A 106 10.49 14.77 28.65
C LYS A 106 10.55 14.26 27.20
N ILE A 107 11.17 15.03 26.31
CA ILE A 107 11.15 14.75 24.85
C ILE A 107 11.80 13.42 24.47
N ALA A 108 12.87 13.00 25.16
CA ALA A 108 13.45 11.67 24.94
C ALA A 108 12.40 10.56 25.08
N SER A 109 11.61 10.58 26.15
CA SER A 109 10.53 9.61 26.35
C SER A 109 9.45 9.72 25.29
N VAL A 110 9.06 10.94 24.88
CA VAL A 110 8.06 11.17 23.82
C VAL A 110 8.54 10.59 22.49
N PHE A 111 9.81 10.79 22.14
CA PHE A 111 10.40 10.25 20.93
C PHE A 111 10.39 8.71 20.93
N TYR A 112 10.80 8.05 22.01
CA TYR A 112 10.72 6.59 22.10
C TYR A 112 9.27 6.08 22.04
N LEU A 113 8.31 6.84 22.59
CA LEU A 113 6.90 6.53 22.46
C LEU A 113 6.41 6.66 21.00
N THR A 114 6.96 7.56 20.18
CA THR A 114 6.66 7.57 18.74
C THR A 114 7.15 6.33 18.02
N ILE A 115 8.33 5.81 18.40
CA ILE A 115 8.83 4.54 17.85
C ILE A 115 7.91 3.40 18.29
N ALA A 116 7.55 3.34 19.57
CA ALA A 116 6.61 2.35 20.10
C ALA A 116 5.23 2.43 19.41
N PHE A 117 4.76 3.64 19.11
CA PHE A 117 3.53 3.87 18.36
C PHE A 117 3.59 3.21 16.97
N ILE A 118 4.67 3.45 16.22
CA ILE A 118 4.87 2.85 14.89
C ILE A 118 4.92 1.32 14.99
N VAL A 119 5.67 0.79 15.96
CA VAL A 119 5.77 -0.67 16.20
C VAL A 119 4.40 -1.26 16.53
N ALA A 120 3.60 -0.61 17.38
CA ALA A 120 2.26 -1.07 17.72
C ALA A 120 1.33 -1.10 16.49
N VAL A 121 1.39 -0.06 15.65
CA VAL A 121 0.63 -0.03 14.38
C VAL A 121 1.06 -1.16 13.45
N LEU A 122 2.36 -1.41 13.31
CA LEU A 122 2.82 -2.50 12.45
C LEU A 122 2.39 -3.86 13.00
N TRP A 123 2.57 -4.10 14.30
CA TRP A 123 2.34 -5.42 14.88
C TRP A 123 0.87 -5.78 15.02
N PHE A 124 0.03 -4.84 15.48
CA PHE A 124 -1.39 -5.06 15.69
C PHE A 124 -2.25 -4.60 14.51
N GLY A 125 -1.77 -3.64 13.71
CA GLY A 125 -2.50 -3.10 12.55
C GLY A 125 -2.36 -3.93 11.28
N LEU A 126 -1.23 -4.60 11.02
CA LEU A 126 -1.10 -5.45 9.83
C LEU A 126 -2.11 -6.61 9.80
N PRO A 127 -2.40 -7.32 10.92
CA PRO A 127 -3.47 -8.32 10.97
C PRO A 127 -4.86 -7.76 10.64
N LEU A 128 -5.11 -6.47 10.85
CA LEU A 128 -6.36 -5.78 10.49
C LEU A 128 -6.48 -5.45 9.00
N SER A 129 -5.47 -5.73 8.17
CA SER A 129 -5.54 -5.50 6.72
C SER A 129 -6.79 -6.12 6.08
N LYS A 130 -7.21 -7.31 6.52
CA LYS A 130 -8.44 -7.97 6.05
C LYS A 130 -9.71 -7.18 6.36
N ALA A 131 -9.73 -6.40 7.46
CA ALA A 131 -10.86 -5.53 7.79
C ALA A 131 -10.97 -4.30 6.87
N ILE A 132 -9.91 -4.00 6.12
CA ILE A 132 -9.87 -2.89 5.14
C ILE A 132 -10.23 -3.41 3.74
N THR A 133 -10.03 -4.71 3.48
CA THR A 133 -10.39 -5.38 2.23
C THR A 133 -11.86 -5.81 2.24
N ILE A 134 -12.74 -4.88 1.87
CA ILE A 134 -14.17 -5.10 1.69
C ILE A 134 -14.47 -5.11 0.19
N ASN A 135 -14.01 -6.17 -0.49
CA ASN A 135 -14.31 -6.43 -1.89
C ASN A 135 -14.83 -7.87 -2.03
N PRO A 136 -16.11 -8.07 -2.40
CA PRO A 136 -16.66 -9.41 -2.58
C PRO A 136 -15.99 -10.17 -3.73
N ASP A 137 -15.46 -9.44 -4.72
CA ASP A 137 -14.78 -9.99 -5.89
C ASP A 137 -13.25 -10.06 -5.68
N TYR A 138 -12.77 -9.86 -4.44
CA TYR A 138 -11.33 -9.93 -4.15
C TYR A 138 -10.81 -11.32 -4.47
N LYS A 139 -9.90 -11.38 -5.45
CA LYS A 139 -9.25 -12.61 -5.86
C LYS A 139 -7.79 -12.34 -6.17
N PRO A 140 -6.85 -12.80 -5.31
CA PRO A 140 -5.44 -12.52 -5.47
C PRO A 140 -4.86 -13.29 -6.67
N PHE A 141 -3.83 -12.72 -7.28
CA PHE A 141 -3.09 -13.31 -8.39
C PHE A 141 -2.24 -14.49 -7.93
N SER A 142 -1.89 -14.57 -6.65
CA SER A 142 -1.24 -15.77 -6.07
C SER A 142 -2.05 -17.06 -6.28
N GLU A 143 -3.38 -16.98 -6.42
CA GLU A 143 -4.23 -18.15 -6.73
C GLU A 143 -4.14 -18.60 -8.19
N LEU A 144 -3.54 -17.82 -9.09
CA LEU A 144 -3.39 -18.20 -10.51
C LEU A 144 -2.57 -19.47 -10.66
N HIS A 145 -1.52 -19.68 -9.85
CA HIS A 145 -0.70 -20.90 -9.89
C HIS A 145 -1.53 -22.16 -9.67
N ALA A 146 -2.45 -22.12 -8.70
CA ALA A 146 -3.36 -23.24 -8.44
C ALA A 146 -4.33 -23.49 -9.61
N PHE A 147 -4.70 -22.43 -10.32
CA PHE A 147 -5.51 -22.55 -11.53
C PHE A 147 -4.70 -23.11 -12.72
N GLU A 148 -3.47 -22.65 -12.91
CA GLU A 148 -2.53 -23.17 -13.93
C GLU A 148 -2.29 -24.67 -13.77
N GLU A 149 -2.03 -25.12 -12.53
CA GLU A 149 -1.82 -26.53 -12.22
C GLU A 149 -3.09 -27.37 -12.42
N LYS A 150 -4.26 -26.86 -11.99
CA LYS A 150 -5.53 -27.59 -12.08
C LYS A 150 -5.98 -27.81 -13.53
N GLU A 151 -5.91 -26.77 -14.36
CA GLU A 151 -6.37 -26.82 -15.75
C GLU A 151 -5.25 -27.26 -16.72
N ASN A 152 -4.02 -27.39 -16.23
CA ASN A 152 -2.82 -27.74 -17.01
C ASN A 152 -2.62 -26.82 -18.24
N ILE A 153 -2.85 -25.52 -18.05
CA ILE A 153 -2.65 -24.49 -19.06
C ILE A 153 -1.67 -23.43 -18.56
N LYS A 154 -0.90 -22.86 -19.48
CA LYS A 154 -0.07 -21.69 -19.19
C LYS A 154 -0.87 -20.41 -19.31
N ILE A 155 -0.68 -19.49 -18.38
CA ILE A 155 -1.31 -18.17 -18.40
C ILE A 155 -0.28 -17.13 -18.83
N TYR A 156 -0.74 -16.26 -19.73
CA TYR A 156 0.04 -15.17 -20.28
C TYR A 156 -0.60 -13.83 -19.95
N GLU A 157 0.19 -12.77 -19.83
CA GLU A 157 -0.33 -11.41 -19.70
C GLU A 157 -0.44 -10.77 -21.09
N PHE A 158 -1.54 -10.09 -21.39
CA PHE A 158 -1.70 -9.49 -22.71
C PHE A 158 -0.77 -8.30 -22.94
N SER A 159 -0.79 -7.27 -22.08
CA SER A 159 -0.16 -5.96 -22.38
C SER A 159 0.85 -5.44 -21.35
N GLY A 160 0.89 -6.06 -20.17
CA GLY A 160 1.81 -5.71 -19.09
C GLY A 160 1.14 -5.64 -17.72
N MET A 161 1.91 -5.98 -16.70
CA MET A 161 1.47 -5.94 -15.30
C MET A 161 2.04 -4.74 -14.57
N THR A 162 1.29 -4.26 -13.58
CA THR A 162 1.79 -3.33 -12.58
C THR A 162 2.71 -4.07 -11.60
N PRO A 163 3.65 -3.37 -10.94
CA PRO A 163 4.48 -4.00 -9.92
C PRO A 163 3.66 -4.77 -8.88
N GLU A 164 2.55 -4.21 -8.43
CA GLU A 164 1.66 -4.84 -7.43
C GLU A 164 1.19 -6.23 -7.85
N LEU A 165 0.78 -6.42 -9.12
CA LEU A 165 0.36 -7.73 -9.65
C LEU A 165 1.55 -8.70 -9.77
N ILE A 166 2.73 -8.20 -10.18
CA ILE A 166 3.96 -9.01 -10.26
C ILE A 166 4.35 -9.53 -8.86
N TRP A 167 4.25 -8.67 -7.84
CA TRP A 167 4.58 -9.05 -6.46
C TRP A 167 3.62 -10.10 -5.91
N ASP A 168 2.33 -10.01 -6.21
CA ASP A 168 1.33 -10.96 -5.71
C ASP A 168 1.37 -12.30 -6.46
N TYR A 169 1.60 -12.27 -7.78
CA TYR A 169 1.84 -13.49 -8.55
C TYR A 169 3.17 -14.16 -8.15
N GLY A 170 4.17 -13.38 -7.73
CA GLY A 170 5.45 -13.90 -7.22
C GLY A 170 6.49 -14.21 -8.30
N GLU A 171 6.11 -14.24 -9.57
CA GLU A 171 7.01 -14.54 -10.70
C GLU A 171 6.81 -13.61 -11.91
N LYS A 172 7.63 -13.76 -12.95
CA LYS A 172 7.50 -13.00 -14.19
C LYS A 172 6.59 -13.75 -15.16
N MET A 173 5.39 -13.21 -15.42
CA MET A 173 4.54 -13.71 -16.50
C MET A 173 5.07 -13.27 -17.87
N LYS A 174 4.91 -14.13 -18.87
CA LYS A 174 5.27 -13.81 -20.25
C LYS A 174 4.20 -12.91 -20.88
N ILE A 175 4.64 -11.80 -21.47
CA ILE A 175 3.77 -10.77 -22.07
C ILE A 175 3.60 -11.06 -23.56
N LEU A 176 2.36 -11.04 -24.06
CA LEU A 176 2.05 -11.34 -25.46
C LEU A 176 2.19 -10.10 -26.36
N LYS A 177 1.77 -8.92 -25.91
CA LYS A 177 1.83 -7.67 -26.67
C LYS A 177 2.99 -6.81 -26.20
N VAL A 178 3.96 -6.58 -27.08
CA VAL A 178 5.05 -5.63 -26.87
C VAL A 178 4.98 -4.58 -27.98
N GLY A 179 4.52 -3.38 -27.63
CA GLY A 179 4.19 -2.34 -28.61
C GLY A 179 3.01 -2.77 -29.48
N GLU A 180 3.18 -2.78 -30.81
CA GLU A 180 2.17 -3.23 -31.77
C GLU A 180 2.26 -4.73 -32.11
N LYS A 181 3.35 -5.40 -31.70
CA LYS A 181 3.55 -6.82 -32.01
C LYS A 181 2.88 -7.70 -30.96
N VAL A 182 1.99 -8.58 -31.41
CA VAL A 182 1.37 -9.63 -30.58
C VAL A 182 2.04 -10.97 -30.91
N THR A 183 2.63 -11.59 -29.89
CA THR A 183 3.19 -12.94 -29.97
C THR A 183 2.12 -13.94 -29.59
N ILE A 184 1.78 -14.86 -30.48
CA ILE A 184 0.78 -15.90 -30.23
C ILE A 184 1.51 -17.14 -29.70
N PRO A 185 1.06 -17.72 -28.57
CA PRO A 185 1.63 -18.97 -28.07
C PRO A 185 1.42 -20.16 -29.02
N GLU A 186 2.37 -21.11 -29.00
CA GLU A 186 2.29 -22.32 -29.82
C GLU A 186 1.23 -23.30 -29.32
N GLU A 187 0.90 -23.24 -28.03
CA GLU A 187 -0.10 -24.11 -27.40
C GLU A 187 -1.49 -24.00 -28.06
N ASN A 188 -2.24 -25.11 -28.06
CA ASN A 188 -3.60 -25.14 -28.61
C ASN A 188 -4.63 -24.45 -27.70
N GLN A 189 -4.37 -24.45 -26.40
CA GLN A 189 -5.18 -23.84 -25.36
C GLN A 189 -4.26 -23.13 -24.37
N PHE A 190 -4.56 -21.87 -24.06
CA PHE A 190 -3.79 -21.09 -23.10
C PHE A 190 -4.68 -20.03 -22.43
N GLY A 191 -4.28 -19.60 -21.23
CA GLY A 191 -4.92 -18.52 -20.52
C GLY A 191 -4.31 -17.16 -20.91
N VAL A 192 -5.14 -16.13 -21.01
CA VAL A 192 -4.69 -14.75 -21.21
C VAL A 192 -5.36 -13.85 -20.18
N MET A 193 -4.53 -13.16 -19.41
CA MET A 193 -4.93 -12.09 -18.50
C MET A 193 -5.00 -10.78 -19.29
N VAL A 194 -6.17 -10.16 -19.30
CA VAL A 194 -6.42 -8.95 -20.07
C VAL A 194 -6.89 -7.83 -19.15
N SER A 195 -6.28 -6.66 -19.29
CA SER A 195 -6.75 -5.43 -18.64
C SER A 195 -7.95 -4.87 -19.39
N GLU A 196 -8.86 -4.21 -18.69
CA GLU A 196 -10.06 -3.60 -19.28
C GLU A 196 -9.74 -2.73 -20.51
N ASN A 197 -8.74 -1.84 -20.40
CA ASN A 197 -8.31 -0.95 -21.48
C ASN A 197 -7.73 -1.67 -22.72
N ASN A 198 -7.51 -2.98 -22.64
CA ASN A 198 -6.97 -3.78 -23.73
C ASN A 198 -7.95 -4.85 -24.23
N HIS A 199 -9.20 -4.86 -23.78
CA HIS A 199 -10.21 -5.79 -24.28
C HIS A 199 -10.37 -5.69 -25.80
N GLU A 200 -10.52 -4.47 -26.35
CA GLU A 200 -10.65 -4.28 -27.81
C GLU A 200 -9.40 -4.78 -28.57
N ASN A 201 -8.21 -4.51 -28.06
CA ASN A 201 -6.95 -4.93 -28.67
C ASN A 201 -6.79 -6.46 -28.63
N PHE A 202 -7.16 -7.08 -27.51
CA PHE A 202 -7.20 -8.53 -27.35
C PHE A 202 -8.21 -9.14 -28.31
N ASP A 203 -9.37 -8.49 -28.46
CA ASP A 203 -10.44 -9.01 -29.28
C ASP A 203 -10.12 -9.02 -30.77
N ASN A 204 -9.42 -7.98 -31.23
CA ASN A 204 -8.90 -7.90 -32.58
C ASN A 204 -7.78 -8.94 -32.81
N ALA A 205 -6.87 -9.09 -31.85
CA ALA A 205 -5.72 -10.00 -31.95
C ALA A 205 -6.12 -11.48 -31.98
N PHE A 206 -7.18 -11.87 -31.26
CA PHE A 206 -7.64 -13.25 -31.13
C PHE A 206 -9.02 -13.49 -31.78
N SER A 207 -9.39 -12.68 -32.77
CA SER A 207 -10.67 -12.77 -33.49
C SER A 207 -10.95 -14.15 -34.11
N ASN A 208 -9.90 -14.84 -34.55
CA ASN A 208 -10.00 -16.18 -35.16
C ASN A 208 -10.03 -17.33 -34.13
N TYR A 209 -9.92 -17.05 -32.83
CA TYR A 209 -9.86 -18.04 -31.78
C TYR A 209 -11.19 -18.14 -31.03
N LYS A 210 -11.46 -19.30 -30.42
CA LYS A 210 -12.52 -19.41 -29.42
C LYS A 210 -12.00 -18.80 -28.11
N ARG A 211 -12.76 -17.87 -27.54
CA ARG A 211 -12.41 -17.15 -26.30
C ARG A 211 -13.53 -17.35 -25.28
N GLU A 212 -13.18 -17.73 -24.08
CA GLU A 212 -14.12 -17.93 -22.98
C GLU A 212 -13.62 -17.18 -21.75
N ARG A 213 -14.44 -16.26 -21.22
CA ARG A 213 -14.13 -15.54 -19.98
C ARG A 213 -14.44 -16.44 -18.80
N ILE A 214 -13.43 -16.75 -17.99
CA ILE A 214 -13.58 -17.65 -16.84
C ILE A 214 -13.95 -16.86 -15.59
N THR A 215 -13.11 -15.89 -15.23
CA THR A 215 -13.27 -15.13 -14.00
C THR A 215 -12.48 -13.83 -14.06
N ARG A 216 -12.83 -12.89 -13.19
CA ARG A 216 -12.00 -11.73 -12.88
C ARG A 216 -11.06 -12.06 -11.71
N TYR A 217 -9.83 -11.57 -11.80
CA TYR A 217 -8.91 -11.47 -10.68
C TYR A 217 -8.79 -10.01 -10.28
N ASP A 218 -9.24 -9.68 -9.08
CA ASP A 218 -9.29 -8.31 -8.57
C ASP A 218 -8.54 -8.20 -7.25
N MET A 219 -7.46 -7.40 -7.24
CA MET A 219 -6.68 -7.11 -6.04
C MET A 219 -7.10 -5.81 -5.34
N ASN A 220 -8.18 -5.15 -5.78
CA ASN A 220 -8.63 -3.93 -5.14
C ASN A 220 -9.19 -4.24 -3.74
N PRO A 221 -8.75 -3.51 -2.70
CA PRO A 221 -9.29 -3.70 -1.35
C PRO A 221 -10.77 -3.35 -1.23
N LYS A 222 -11.31 -2.53 -2.12
CA LYS A 222 -12.73 -2.18 -2.16
C LYS A 222 -13.30 -2.55 -3.51
N GLY A 223 -14.56 -2.95 -3.55
CA GLY A 223 -15.27 -3.30 -4.80
C GLY A 223 -15.45 -2.11 -5.76
N THR A 224 -15.99 -2.41 -6.93
CA THR A 224 -16.18 -1.48 -8.06
C THR A 224 -17.04 -0.25 -7.75
N ASP A 225 -17.92 -0.35 -6.74
CA ASP A 225 -18.73 0.78 -6.25
C ASP A 225 -17.89 1.90 -5.61
N SER A 226 -16.63 1.63 -5.29
CA SER A 226 -15.75 2.58 -4.62
C SER A 226 -14.91 3.39 -5.59
N ARG A 227 -14.83 4.72 -5.36
CA ARG A 227 -13.91 5.62 -6.08
C ARG A 227 -12.43 5.26 -5.95
N THR A 228 -12.07 4.41 -4.99
CA THR A 228 -10.69 3.93 -4.79
C THR A 228 -10.37 2.64 -5.53
N HIS A 229 -11.36 2.03 -6.20
CA HIS A 229 -11.14 0.90 -7.11
C HIS A 229 -10.35 1.39 -8.33
N LYS A 230 -9.35 0.62 -8.74
CA LYS A 230 -8.41 0.98 -9.79
C LYS A 230 -8.37 -0.10 -10.85
N ASP A 231 -8.57 0.30 -12.10
CA ASP A 231 -8.57 -0.60 -13.25
C ASP A 231 -7.24 -1.32 -13.46
N ARG A 232 -6.15 -0.67 -13.04
CA ARG A 232 -4.81 -1.24 -13.15
C ARG A 232 -4.57 -2.47 -12.25
N LEU A 233 -5.40 -2.68 -11.22
CA LEU A 233 -5.24 -3.72 -10.19
C LEU A 233 -6.15 -4.94 -10.40
N TYR A 234 -6.86 -5.02 -11.52
CA TYR A 234 -7.62 -6.22 -11.87
C TYR A 234 -7.37 -6.65 -13.30
N ARG A 235 -7.61 -7.93 -13.59
CA ARG A 235 -7.54 -8.52 -14.94
C ARG A 235 -8.67 -9.53 -15.11
N ASP A 236 -9.20 -9.61 -16.32
CA ASP A 236 -10.11 -10.67 -16.70
C ASP A 236 -9.31 -11.83 -17.32
N LEU A 237 -9.56 -13.05 -16.83
CA LEU A 237 -8.95 -14.27 -17.34
C LEU A 237 -9.81 -14.83 -18.48
N PHE A 238 -9.20 -14.99 -19.64
CA PHE A 238 -9.78 -15.64 -20.80
C PHE A 238 -9.02 -16.92 -21.13
N ILE A 239 -9.74 -18.00 -21.41
CA ILE A 239 -9.17 -19.18 -22.06
C ILE A 239 -9.32 -18.99 -23.56
N VAL A 240 -8.21 -19.08 -24.28
CA VAL A 240 -8.13 -18.97 -25.73
C VAL A 240 -7.81 -20.33 -26.30
N THR A 241 -8.65 -20.83 -27.21
CA THR A 241 -8.49 -22.13 -27.87
C THR A 241 -8.45 -21.93 -29.39
N LYS A 242 -7.47 -22.57 -30.06
CA LYS A 242 -7.42 -22.63 -31.53
C LYS A 242 -8.66 -23.35 -32.06
N LYS A 243 -9.26 -22.81 -33.12
CA LYS A 243 -10.38 -23.46 -33.83
C LYS A 243 -9.89 -24.65 -34.64
#